data_AF-A0A2D9EXH1-F1
#
_entry.id   AF-A0A2D9EXH1-F1
#
_cell.length_a   1.000
_cell.length_b   1.000
_cell.length_c   1.000
_cell.angle_alpha   90.00
_cell.angle_beta   90.00
_cell.angle_gamma   90.00
#
_symmetry.space_group_name_H-M   'P 1'
#
loop_
_entity.id
_entity.type
_entity.pdbx_description
1 polymer ?
#
loop_
_entity_poly.entity_id
_entity_poly.type
_entity_poly.pdbx_seq_one_letter_code
_entity_poly.pdbx_strand_id
1 'polypeptide(L)' 'MKFISFLNKCGPLFFGLFILAPVLVEIMNLYNFSFPIISNIYFALLLGFSWGLVATIRGSWI' A
#
# COMPACT_ATOMS: atom_id res chain seq x y z
N MET A 1 -8.36 18.50 -17.84
CA MET A 1 -6.94 18.09 -17.72
C MET A 1 -6.41 18.00 -16.27
N LYS A 2 -6.87 18.80 -15.30
CA LYS A 2 -6.37 18.75 -13.90
C LYS A 2 -6.64 17.44 -13.15
N PHE A 3 -7.80 16.80 -13.38
CA PHE A 3 -8.18 15.56 -12.69
C PHE A 3 -7.26 14.37 -13.01
N ILE A 4 -6.92 14.19 -14.29
CA ILE A 4 -6.01 13.13 -14.76
C ILE A 4 -4.60 13.34 -14.19
N SER A 5 -4.14 14.59 -14.11
CA SER A 5 -2.86 14.93 -13.48
C SER A 5 -2.82 14.58 -11.99
N PHE A 6 -3.92 14.80 -11.28
CA PHE A 6 -4.03 14.43 -9.86
C PHE A 6 -4.04 12.91 -9.67
N LEU A 7 -4.80 12.17 -10.50
CA LEU A 7 -4.79 10.71 -10.53
C LEU A 7 -3.40 10.12 -10.78
N ASN A 8 -2.66 10.67 -11.75
CA ASN A 8 -1.27 10.27 -11.99
C ASN A 8 -0.37 10.54 -10.77
N LYS A 9 -0.59 11.65 -10.06
CA LYS A 9 0.14 11.98 -8.84
C LYS A 9 -0.13 11.00 -7.71
N CYS A 10 -1.39 10.57 -7.54
CA CYS A 10 -1.79 9.59 -6.54
C CYS A 10 -1.59 8.13 -6.98
N GLY A 11 -1.07 7.88 -8.19
CA GLY A 11 -0.77 6.54 -8.68
C GLY A 11 0.00 5.66 -7.68
N PRO A 12 1.03 6.17 -6.98
CA PRO A 12 1.73 5.40 -5.96
C PRO A 12 0.87 5.01 -4.76
N LEU A 13 -0.05 5.86 -4.35
CA LEU A 13 -0.99 5.55 -3.27
C LEU A 13 -1.96 4.43 -3.67
N PHE A 14 -2.49 4.49 -4.89
CA PHE A 14 -3.34 3.42 -5.43
C PHE A 14 -2.57 2.10 -5.56
N PHE A 15 -1.33 2.13 -6.04
CA PHE A 15 -0.50 0.93 -6.10
C PHE A 15 -0.23 0.34 -4.70
N GLY A 16 0.10 1.19 -3.72
CA GLY A 16 0.33 0.77 -2.35
C GLY A 16 -0.89 0.06 -1.73
N LEU A 17 -2.08 0.60 -1.95
CA LEU A 17 -3.32 0.03 -1.39
C LEU A 17 -3.84 -1.19 -2.15
N PHE A 18 -3.88 -1.14 -3.48
CA PHE A 18 -4.58 -2.14 -4.28
C PHE A 18 -3.67 -3.26 -4.81
N ILE A 19 -2.35 -3.06 -4.81
CA ILE A 19 -1.39 -4.07 -5.30
C ILE A 19 -0.47 -4.51 -4.17
N LEU A 20 0.21 -3.56 -3.51
CA LEU A 20 1.19 -3.91 -2.48
C LEU A 20 0.53 -4.55 -1.26
N ALA A 21 -0.56 -3.98 -0.74
CA ALA A 21 -1.25 -4.54 0.43
C ALA A 21 -1.72 -6.00 0.22
N PRO A 22 -2.49 -6.38 -0.82
CA PRO A 22 -2.92 -7.77 -1.00
C PRO A 22 -1.75 -8.73 -1.22
N VAL A 23 -0.70 -8.31 -1.92
CA VAL A 23 0.53 -9.12 -2.06
C VAL A 23 1.18 -9.34 -0.70
N LEU A 24 1.25 -8.31 0.15
CA LEU A 24 1.81 -8.42 1.49
C LEU A 24 0.98 -9.35 2.37
N VAL A 25 -0.35 -9.29 2.27
CA VAL A 25 -1.27 -10.20 2.99
C VAL A 25 -1.02 -11.66 2.59
N GLU A 26 -0.96 -11.93 1.28
CA GLU A 26 -0.65 -13.27 0.75
C GLU A 26 0.69 -13.78 1.27
N ILE A 27 1.73 -12.94 1.23
CA ILE A 27 3.04 -13.27 1.79
C ILE A 27 2.90 -13.60 3.28
N MET A 28 2.27 -12.74 4.08
CA MET A 28 2.09 -12.99 5.52
C MET A 28 1.33 -14.28 5.80
N ASN A 29 0.29 -14.59 5.02
CA ASN A 29 -0.49 -15.81 5.15
C ASN A 29 0.34 -17.05 4.79
N LEU A 30 1.14 -17.00 3.72
CA LEU A 30 2.04 -18.09 3.32
C LEU A 30 3.08 -18.40 4.41
N TYR A 31 3.60 -17.38 5.08
CA TYR A 31 4.54 -17.54 6.19
C TYR A 31 3.87 -17.82 7.55
N ASN A 32 2.53 -18.02 7.57
CA ASN A 32 1.74 -18.16 8.81
C ASN A 32 1.99 -17.02 9.83
N PHE A 33 2.38 -15.85 9.31
CA PHE A 33 2.67 -14.69 10.12
C PHE A 33 1.33 -14.06 10.51
N SER A 34 0.89 -14.30 11.74
CA SER A 34 -0.35 -13.75 12.28
C SER A 34 -0.03 -12.79 13.42
N PHE A 35 -0.65 -11.61 13.38
CA PHE A 35 -0.58 -10.69 14.50
C PHE A 35 -1.69 -11.02 15.51
N PRO A 36 -1.39 -11.02 16.82
CA PRO A 36 -2.38 -11.37 17.86
C PRO A 36 -3.46 -10.30 18.05
N ILE A 37 -3.20 -9.06 17.63
CA ILE A 37 -4.06 -7.89 17.92
C ILE A 37 -4.72 -7.33 16.65
N ILE A 38 -4.16 -7.61 15.47
CA ILE A 38 -4.55 -7.00 14.21
C ILE A 38 -4.60 -8.06 13.12
N SER A 39 -5.61 -8.01 12.25
CA SER A 39 -5.62 -8.87 11.05
C SER A 39 -4.52 -8.44 10.09
N ASN A 40 -3.87 -9.41 9.45
CA ASN A 40 -2.84 -9.21 8.42
C ASN A 40 -3.27 -8.20 7.35
N ILE A 41 -4.56 -8.19 7.01
CA ILE A 41 -5.16 -7.24 6.07
C ILE A 41 -5.04 -5.79 6.53
N TYR A 42 -5.34 -5.49 7.80
CA TYR A 42 -5.25 -4.13 8.33
C TYR A 42 -3.79 -3.68 8.41
N PHE A 43 -2.90 -4.57 8.82
CA PHE A 43 -1.47 -4.28 8.86
C PHE A 43 -0.91 -3.99 7.46
N ALA A 44 -1.22 -4.82 6.49
CA ALA A 44 -0.77 -4.66 5.11
C ALA A 44 -1.37 -3.42 4.45
N LEU A 45 -2.65 -3.10 4.72
CA LEU A 45 -3.28 -1.87 4.26
C LEU A 45 -2.60 -0.63 4.84
N LEU A 46 -2.27 -0.62 6.14
CA LEU A 46 -1.54 0.47 6.76
C LEU A 46 -0.16 0.65 6.14
N LEU A 47 0.60 -0.43 5.97
CA LEU A 47 1.91 -0.40 5.33
C LEU A 47 1.82 0.08 3.87
N GLY A 48 0.91 -0.49 3.08
CA GLY A 48 0.68 -0.11 1.70
C GLY A 48 0.24 1.35 1.56
N PHE A 49 -0.64 1.82 2.44
CA PHE A 49 -1.07 3.21 2.49
C PHE A 49 0.09 4.14 2.85
N SER A 50 0.80 3.88 3.94
CA SER A 50 1.92 4.71 4.38
C SER A 50 3.02 4.77 3.32
N TRP A 51 3.39 3.63 2.73
CA TRP A 51 4.42 3.56 1.70
C TRP A 51 3.98 4.27 0.41
N GLY A 52 2.75 4.02 -0.06
CA GLY A 52 2.19 4.68 -1.23
C GLY A 52 2.00 6.19 -1.04
N LEU A 53 1.68 6.64 0.17
CA LEU A 53 1.58 8.06 0.52
C LEU A 53 2.96 8.72 0.54
N VAL A 54 3.96 8.09 1.14
CA VAL A 54 5.36 8.56 1.09
C VAL A 54 5.85 8.66 -0.34
N ALA A 55 5.59 7.65 -1.18
CA ALA A 55 5.97 7.65 -2.58
C ALA A 55 5.23 8.71 -3.40
N THR A 56 3.96 8.99 -3.06
CA THR A 56 3.18 10.08 -3.67
C THR A 56 3.75 11.46 -3.31
N ILE A 57 4.18 11.67 -2.07
CA ILE A 57 4.74 12.95 -1.62
C ILE A 57 6.16 13.15 -2.17
N ARG A 58 7.01 12.11 -2.10
CA ARG A 58 8.40 12.17 -2.58
C ARG A 58 8.53 12.12 -4.09
N GLY A 59 7.53 11.59 -4.80
CA GLY A 59 7.62 11.30 -6.23
C GLY A 59 8.60 10.17 -6.57
N SER A 60 9.08 9.44 -5.55
CA SER A 60 10.03 8.32 -5.65
C SER A 60 9.61 7.22 -4.68
N TRP A 61 9.78 5.96 -5.09
CA TRP A 61 9.56 4.79 -4.25
C TRP A 61 10.78 4.41 -3.39
N ILE A 62 11.93 5.02 -3.68
CA ILE A 62 13.22 4.85 -2.99
C ILE A 62 13.56 6.15 -2.27
#